data_AF-A0A4Z1NTI6-F1
#
_entry.id   AF-A0A4Z1NTI6-F1
#
_cell.length_a   1.000
_cell.length_b   1.000
_cell.length_c   1.000
_cell.angle_alpha   90.00
_cell.angle_beta   90.00
_cell.angle_gamma   90.00
#
_symmetry.space_group_name_H-M   'P 1'
#
loop_
_entity.id
_entity.type
_entity.pdbx_description
1 polymer ?
#
loop_
_entity_poly.entity_id
_entity_poly.type
_entity_poly.pdbx_seq_one_letter_code
_entity_poly.pdbx_strand_id
1 'polypeptide(L)'
;MIWILISTVYIASIPAMNDAMTGYIPRYSTNVTINGTTTTLDTNYAHYLRPDLDKLVASLDSFTCLPDGNYAWGFAEFWLMLSLCSVTVWIIGTYAIWLDAQHHSQLVRKGRKMGMNRAILDTAEAIKESLGPDTNAYSEEELEKALKKHPGVMFSVEERVEKGTEHIKLSYKKDEKLQLSWMKKYGA
;
A
#
# COMPACT_ATOMS: atom_id res chain seq x y z
N MET A 1 -14.18 -1.99 -5.48
CA MET A 1 -14.21 -2.35 -4.04
C MET A 1 -13.43 -3.62 -3.70
N ILE A 2 -13.60 -4.72 -4.45
CA ILE A 2 -12.92 -6.01 -4.15
C ILE A 2 -11.39 -5.88 -4.03
N TRP A 3 -10.73 -5.15 -4.95
CA TRP A 3 -9.29 -4.94 -4.87
C TRP A 3 -8.82 -4.20 -3.62
N ILE A 4 -9.63 -3.27 -3.10
CA ILE A 4 -9.29 -2.54 -1.87
C ILE A 4 -9.27 -3.52 -0.70
N LEU A 5 -10.28 -4.40 -0.59
CA LEU A 5 -10.32 -5.44 0.43
C LEU A 5 -9.12 -6.39 0.31
N ILE A 6 -8.81 -6.85 -0.91
CA ILE A 6 -7.63 -7.68 -1.16
C ILE A 6 -6.35 -6.95 -0.72
N SER A 7 -6.22 -5.67 -1.04
CA SER A 7 -5.08 -4.85 -0.64
C SER A 7 -4.97 -4.69 0.86
N THR A 8 -6.08 -4.50 1.57
CA THR A 8 -6.08 -4.39 3.04
C THR A 8 -5.59 -5.67 3.68
N VAL A 9 -6.09 -6.83 3.23
CA VAL A 9 -5.63 -8.14 3.71
C VAL A 9 -4.15 -8.35 3.37
N TYR A 10 -3.74 -7.98 2.15
CA TYR A 10 -2.35 -8.10 1.72
C TYR A 10 -1.41 -7.29 2.61
N ILE A 11 -1.71 -6.01 2.86
CA ILE A 11 -0.91 -5.15 3.74
C ILE A 11 -0.83 -5.72 5.16
N ALA A 12 -1.95 -6.23 5.70
CA ALA A 12 -1.97 -6.86 7.01
C ALA A 12 -1.09 -8.12 7.09
N SER A 13 -0.89 -8.82 5.97
CA SER A 13 -0.05 -10.03 5.89
C SER A 13 1.46 -9.75 5.71
N ILE A 14 1.87 -8.54 5.34
CA ILE A 14 3.27 -8.19 5.07
C ILE A 14 4.20 -8.51 6.26
N PRO A 15 3.86 -8.17 7.53
CA PRO A 15 4.74 -8.47 8.65
C PRO A 15 4.99 -9.97 8.82
N ALA A 16 3.94 -10.79 8.72
CA ALA A 16 4.05 -12.24 8.84
C ALA A 16 4.86 -12.85 7.68
N MET A 17 4.69 -12.31 6.47
CA MET A 17 5.45 -12.75 5.31
C MET A 17 6.93 -12.38 5.44
N ASN A 18 7.24 -11.17 5.91
CA ASN A 18 8.62 -10.76 6.19
C ASN A 18 9.28 -11.62 7.26
N ASP A 19 8.56 -11.93 8.35
CA ASP A 19 9.04 -12.81 9.41
C ASP A 19 9.34 -14.23 8.87
N ALA A 20 8.49 -14.75 7.98
CA ALA A 20 8.74 -16.04 7.31
C ALA A 20 9.93 -16.02 6.34
N MET A 21 10.26 -14.87 5.75
CA MET A 21 11.35 -14.73 4.78
C MET A 21 12.71 -14.50 5.45
N THR A 22 12.72 -13.78 6.56
CA THR A 22 13.93 -13.28 7.20
C THR A 22 14.20 -14.04 8.48
N GLY A 23 15.41 -14.58 8.62
CA GLY A 23 15.76 -15.34 9.81
C GLY A 23 17.24 -15.35 10.08
N TYR A 24 17.58 -15.70 11.31
CA TYR A 24 18.95 -16.01 11.69
C TYR A 24 19.26 -17.43 11.25
N ILE A 25 20.28 -17.56 10.39
CA ILE A 25 20.79 -18.84 9.93
C ILE A 25 22.18 -19.03 10.56
N PRO A 26 22.48 -20.18 11.18
CA PRO A 26 23.81 -20.44 11.69
C PRO A 26 24.81 -20.47 10.54
N ARG A 27 25.97 -19.85 10.75
CA ARG A 27 27.10 -20.04 9.82
C ARG A 27 27.65 -21.43 10.01
N TYR A 28 27.86 -22.13 8.90
CA TYR A 28 28.46 -23.46 8.87
C TYR A 28 29.93 -23.32 8.52
N SER A 29 30.79 -24.00 9.29
CA SER A 29 32.18 -24.23 8.94
C SER A 29 32.38 -25.72 8.62
N THR A 30 33.30 -26.00 7.70
CA THR A 30 33.62 -27.37 7.31
C THR A 30 34.88 -27.80 8.02
N ASN A 31 34.78 -28.76 8.93
CA ASN A 31 35.94 -29.42 9.52
C ASN A 31 36.37 -30.56 8.63
N VAL A 32 37.67 -30.62 8.38
CA VAL A 32 38.26 -31.45 7.36
C VAL A 32 39.45 -32.17 7.98
N THR A 33 39.47 -33.50 7.88
CA THR A 33 40.52 -34.33 8.48
C THR A 33 41.44 -34.87 7.40
N ILE A 34 42.73 -34.53 7.49
CA ILE A 34 43.79 -35.02 6.58
C ILE A 34 44.86 -35.70 7.45
N ASN A 35 45.15 -36.98 7.21
CA ASN A 35 46.18 -37.73 7.94
C ASN A 35 46.03 -37.62 9.47
N GLY A 36 44.79 -37.72 9.96
CA GLY A 36 44.48 -37.63 11.40
C GLY A 36 44.55 -36.23 12.04
N THR A 37 44.87 -35.18 11.28
CA THR A 37 44.80 -33.79 11.77
C THR A 37 43.53 -33.12 11.28
N THR A 38 42.71 -32.59 12.20
CA THR A 38 41.48 -31.88 11.87
C THR A 38 41.75 -30.38 11.73
N THR A 39 41.42 -29.81 10.58
CA THR A 39 41.50 -28.36 10.32
C THR A 39 40.13 -27.81 9.94
N THR A 40 39.85 -26.59 10.37
CA THR A 40 38.63 -25.85 10.02
C THR A 40 38.86 -25.10 8.72
N LEU A 41 38.13 -25.45 7.67
CA LEU A 41 38.10 -24.71 6.41
C LEU A 41 37.00 -23.65 6.47
N ASP A 42 37.40 -22.39 6.36
CA ASP A 42 36.47 -21.28 6.16
C ASP A 42 35.97 -21.31 4.72
N THR A 43 34.67 -21.60 4.56
CA THR A 43 34.01 -21.78 3.28
C THR A 43 33.99 -20.52 2.40
N ASN A 44 34.37 -19.35 2.93
CA ASN A 44 34.49 -18.12 2.14
C ASN A 44 35.56 -18.22 1.04
N TYR A 45 36.53 -19.14 1.16
CA TYR A 45 37.58 -19.37 0.14
C TYR A 45 37.31 -20.60 -0.75
N ALA A 46 36.28 -21.40 -0.46
CA ALA A 46 36.00 -22.64 -1.17
C ALA A 46 35.60 -22.42 -2.65
N HIS A 47 35.07 -21.24 -2.99
CA HIS A 47 34.70 -20.91 -4.38
C HIS A 47 35.91 -20.82 -5.33
N TYR A 48 37.12 -20.57 -4.80
CA TYR A 48 38.36 -20.53 -5.60
C TYR A 48 39.04 -21.91 -5.77
N LEU A 49 38.66 -22.90 -4.96
CA LEU A 49 39.24 -24.26 -4.97
C LEU A 49 38.55 -25.22 -5.95
N ARG A 50 37.56 -24.73 -6.70
CA ARG A 50 36.69 -25.52 -7.59
C ARG A 50 37.40 -26.46 -8.59
N PRO A 51 38.56 -26.13 -9.20
CA PRO A 51 39.17 -27.04 -10.19
C PRO A 51 39.94 -28.22 -9.57
N ASP A 52 40.35 -28.16 -8.30
CA ASP A 52 41.08 -29.24 -7.62
C ASP A 52 40.35 -29.79 -6.37
N LEU A 53 39.10 -29.35 -6.15
CA LEU A 53 38.28 -29.78 -5.02
C LEU A 53 38.08 -31.30 -5.02
N ASP A 54 37.90 -31.92 -6.19
CA ASP A 54 37.71 -33.36 -6.30
C ASP A 54 38.95 -34.16 -5.86
N LYS A 55 40.15 -33.65 -6.16
CA LYS A 55 41.41 -34.29 -5.72
C LYS A 55 41.65 -34.10 -4.23
N LEU A 56 41.31 -32.91 -3.71
CA LEU A 56 41.37 -32.63 -2.28
C LEU A 56 40.39 -33.55 -1.52
N VAL A 57 39.14 -33.65 -1.98
CA VAL A 57 38.11 -34.53 -1.42
C VAL A 57 38.51 -36.01 -1.48
N ALA A 58 39.16 -36.44 -2.56
CA ALA A 58 39.68 -37.81 -2.66
C ALA A 58 40.81 -38.11 -1.66
N SER A 59 41.54 -37.08 -1.19
CA SER A 59 42.59 -37.20 -0.17
C SER A 59 42.10 -37.04 1.27
N LEU A 60 40.79 -36.87 1.47
CA LEU A 60 40.19 -36.63 2.79
C LEU A 60 39.71 -37.90 3.47
N ASP A 61 40.10 -38.05 4.74
CA ASP A 61 39.65 -39.15 5.58
C ASP A 61 38.20 -38.95 6.03
N SER A 62 37.84 -37.71 6.37
CA SER A 62 36.49 -37.34 6.77
C SER A 62 36.24 -35.84 6.62
N PHE A 63 35.02 -35.45 6.27
CA PHE A 63 34.54 -34.07 6.35
C PHE A 63 33.28 -34.01 7.21
N THR A 64 33.18 -33.00 8.08
CA THR A 64 32.01 -32.76 8.93
C THR A 64 31.64 -31.29 8.90
N CYS A 65 30.40 -30.98 8.52
CA CYS A 65 29.86 -29.63 8.61
C CYS A 65 29.37 -29.36 10.03
N LEU A 66 29.92 -28.35 10.70
CA LEU A 66 29.54 -27.98 12.06
C LEU A 66 29.10 -26.50 12.10
N PRO A 67 28.14 -26.15 12.97
CA PRO A 67 27.78 -24.75 13.17
C PRO A 67 28.90 -24.03 13.94
N ASP A 68 29.35 -22.89 13.42
CA ASP A 68 30.48 -22.08 13.92
C ASP A 68 30.11 -21.21 15.14
N GLY A 69 28.92 -21.40 15.73
CA GLY A 69 28.38 -20.58 16.83
C GLY A 69 27.98 -19.15 16.45
N ASN A 70 28.38 -18.67 15.27
CA ASN A 70 28.03 -17.38 14.70
C ASN A 70 26.73 -17.46 13.90
N TYR A 71 25.86 -16.45 14.03
CA TYR A 71 24.62 -16.34 13.25
C TYR A 71 24.73 -15.19 12.25
N ALA A 72 24.27 -15.43 11.03
CA ALA A 72 24.11 -14.39 10.02
C ALA A 72 22.63 -14.19 9.73
N TRP A 73 22.27 -12.95 9.40
CA TRP A 73 20.96 -12.67 8.87
C TRP A 73 20.89 -13.18 7.43
N GLY A 74 19.87 -14.00 7.13
CA GLY A 74 19.70 -14.63 5.84
C GLY A 74 18.25 -14.55 5.39
N PHE A 75 18.06 -14.79 4.09
CA PHE A 75 16.75 -14.87 3.47
C PHE A 75 16.48 -16.29 3.00
N ALA A 76 15.26 -16.75 3.20
CA ALA A 76 14.77 -17.92 2.47
C ALA A 76 14.53 -17.53 1.01
N GLU A 77 15.39 -18.00 0.10
CA GLU A 77 15.37 -17.63 -1.34
C GLU A 77 13.99 -17.83 -1.99
N PHE A 78 13.33 -18.96 -1.70
CA PHE A 78 12.01 -19.26 -2.22
C PHE A 78 10.95 -18.24 -1.79
N TRP A 79 10.91 -17.92 -0.49
CA TRP A 79 9.97 -16.94 0.06
C TRP A 79 10.29 -15.53 -0.43
N LEU A 80 11.58 -15.21 -0.60
CA LEU A 80 12.03 -13.95 -1.18
C LEU A 80 11.45 -13.73 -2.59
N MET A 81 11.58 -14.73 -3.45
CA MET A 81 11.06 -14.67 -4.82
C MET A 81 9.53 -14.54 -4.86
N LEU A 82 8.81 -15.30 -4.03
CA LEU A 82 7.34 -15.25 -3.98
C LEU A 82 6.85 -13.86 -3.58
N SER A 83 7.45 -13.26 -2.56
CA SER A 83 7.07 -11.93 -2.07
C SER A 83 7.40 -10.82 -3.06
N LEU A 84 8.51 -10.92 -3.81
CA LEU A 84 8.82 -9.98 -4.87
C LEU A 84 7.76 -10.00 -5.98
N CYS A 85 7.34 -11.19 -6.38
CA CYS A 85 6.27 -11.36 -7.37
C CYS A 85 4.94 -10.78 -6.85
N SER A 86 4.57 -11.07 -5.59
CA SER A 86 3.31 -10.58 -5.02
C SER A 86 3.29 -9.06 -4.86
N VAL A 87 4.39 -8.45 -4.42
CA VAL A 87 4.53 -6.98 -4.33
C VAL A 87 4.41 -6.35 -5.71
N THR A 88 5.04 -6.94 -6.73
CA THR A 88 4.96 -6.43 -8.11
C THR A 88 3.51 -6.41 -8.62
N VAL A 89 2.78 -7.53 -8.45
CA VAL A 89 1.36 -7.63 -8.82
C VAL A 89 0.53 -6.62 -8.05
N TRP A 90 0.78 -6.46 -6.75
CA TRP A 90 0.07 -5.51 -5.91
C TRP A 90 0.29 -4.04 -6.34
N ILE A 91 1.53 -3.68 -6.68
CA ILE A 91 1.87 -2.35 -7.21
C ILE A 91 1.13 -2.09 -8.52
N ILE A 92 1.18 -3.03 -9.47
CA ILE A 92 0.51 -2.88 -10.77
C ILE A 92 -0.99 -2.70 -10.60
N GLY A 93 -1.66 -3.52 -9.78
CA GLY A 93 -3.10 -3.39 -9.60
C GLY A 93 -3.50 -2.13 -8.84
N THR A 94 -2.70 -1.68 -7.87
CA THR A 94 -2.92 -0.40 -7.19
C THR A 94 -2.73 0.78 -8.15
N TYR A 95 -1.74 0.71 -9.03
CA TYR A 95 -1.53 1.69 -10.09
C TYR A 95 -2.68 1.70 -11.10
N ALA A 96 -3.22 0.54 -11.48
CA ALA A 96 -4.37 0.44 -12.37
C ALA A 96 -5.63 1.11 -11.77
N ILE A 97 -5.88 0.93 -10.47
CA ILE A 97 -6.98 1.63 -9.78
C ILE A 97 -6.73 3.12 -9.70
N TRP A 98 -5.48 3.52 -9.44
CA TRP A 98 -5.14 4.93 -9.44
C TRP A 98 -5.43 5.55 -10.81
N LEU A 99 -5.02 4.90 -11.91
CA LEU A 99 -5.33 5.33 -13.28
C LEU A 99 -6.84 5.37 -13.54
N ASP A 100 -7.57 4.35 -13.12
CA ASP A 100 -9.03 4.29 -13.22
C ASP A 100 -9.69 5.47 -12.51
N ALA A 101 -9.26 5.77 -11.27
CA ALA A 101 -9.73 6.89 -10.49
C ALA A 101 -9.41 8.24 -11.16
N GLN A 102 -8.25 8.39 -11.80
CA GLN A 102 -7.89 9.61 -12.54
C GLN A 102 -8.72 9.79 -13.82
N HIS A 103 -8.97 8.71 -14.56
CA HIS A 103 -9.67 8.76 -15.85
C HIS A 103 -11.21 8.83 -15.72
N HIS A 104 -11.79 8.13 -14.74
CA HIS A 104 -13.24 8.08 -14.58
C HIS A 104 -13.79 9.13 -13.60
N SER A 105 -12.95 9.76 -12.77
CA SER A 105 -13.38 10.87 -11.90
C SER A 105 -13.42 12.19 -12.67
N GLN A 106 -14.64 12.65 -12.98
CA GLN A 106 -14.83 13.92 -13.70
C GLN A 106 -14.33 15.14 -12.91
N LEU A 107 -14.44 15.11 -11.57
CA LEU A 107 -13.92 16.15 -10.69
C LEU A 107 -12.40 16.29 -10.86
N VAL A 108 -11.69 15.17 -10.87
CA VAL A 108 -10.23 15.12 -11.02
C VAL A 108 -9.82 15.57 -12.43
N ARG A 109 -10.52 15.12 -13.48
CA ARG A 109 -10.26 15.55 -14.86
C ARG A 109 -10.48 17.04 -15.11
N LYS A 110 -11.38 17.68 -14.35
CA LYS A 110 -11.56 19.14 -14.36
C LYS A 110 -10.50 19.89 -13.53
N GLY A 111 -9.47 19.19 -13.04
CA GLY A 111 -8.38 19.78 -12.26
C GLY A 111 -8.76 20.10 -10.82
N ARG A 112 -9.91 19.61 -10.34
CA ARG A 112 -10.32 19.80 -8.94
C ARG A 112 -9.49 18.86 -8.05
N LYS A 113 -8.35 19.35 -7.57
CA LYS A 113 -7.57 18.70 -6.51
C LYS A 113 -8.31 18.83 -5.17
N MET A 114 -8.38 17.72 -4.43
CA MET A 114 -8.85 17.70 -3.04
C MET A 114 -7.76 18.35 -2.19
N GLY A 115 -8.07 19.47 -1.55
CA GLY A 115 -7.18 20.16 -0.62
C GLY A 115 -7.93 20.45 0.67
N MET A 116 -7.21 20.61 1.79
CA MET A 116 -7.83 20.76 3.10
C MET A 116 -8.85 21.92 3.15
N ASN A 117 -8.47 23.10 2.66
CA ASN A 117 -9.37 24.26 2.62
C ASN A 117 -10.62 24.01 1.76
N ARG A 118 -10.49 23.25 0.68
CA ARG A 118 -11.63 22.88 -0.16
C ARG A 118 -12.53 21.86 0.54
N ALA A 119 -11.95 20.88 1.22
CA ALA A 119 -12.71 19.91 2.01
C ALA A 119 -13.50 20.60 3.13
N ILE A 120 -12.90 21.58 3.82
CA ILE A 120 -13.59 22.39 4.83
C ILE A 120 -14.75 23.16 4.19
N LEU A 121 -14.52 23.83 3.05
CA LEU A 121 -15.55 24.60 2.38
C LEU A 121 -16.71 23.71 1.90
N ASP A 122 -16.41 22.58 1.28
CA ASP A 122 -17.41 21.63 0.78
C ASP A 122 -18.23 21.05 1.94
N THR A 123 -17.58 20.76 3.08
CA THR A 123 -18.26 20.24 4.27
C THR A 123 -19.13 21.30 4.93
N ALA A 124 -18.61 22.53 5.09
CA ALA A 124 -19.36 23.63 5.68
C ALA A 124 -20.60 23.98 4.83
N GLU A 125 -20.46 23.95 3.51
CA GLU A 125 -21.58 24.15 2.59
C GLU A 125 -22.63 23.04 2.73
N ALA A 126 -22.21 21.77 2.80
CA ALA A 126 -23.13 20.64 3.00
C ALA A 126 -23.89 20.75 4.33
N ILE A 127 -23.20 21.11 5.41
CA ILE A 127 -23.80 21.30 6.73
C ILE A 127 -24.84 22.43 6.67
N LYS A 128 -24.48 23.58 6.08
CA LYS A 128 -25.39 24.72 5.92
C LYS A 128 -26.61 24.38 5.06
N GLU A 129 -26.45 23.59 3.99
CA GLU A 129 -27.57 23.12 3.19
C GLU A 129 -28.52 22.19 3.97
N SER A 130 -27.98 21.39 4.89
CA SER A 130 -28.77 20.44 5.69
C SER A 130 -29.54 21.09 6.85
N LEU A 131 -28.92 22.04 7.56
CA LEU A 131 -29.45 22.62 8.81
C LEU A 131 -30.04 24.02 8.63
N GLY A 132 -29.82 24.64 7.47
CA GLY A 132 -30.22 26.02 7.21
C GLY A 132 -29.18 27.05 7.63
N PRO A 133 -29.51 28.35 7.55
CA PRO A 133 -28.56 29.44 7.75
C PRO A 133 -28.09 29.62 9.21
N ASP A 134 -28.85 29.13 10.19
CA ASP A 134 -28.65 29.42 11.62
C ASP A 134 -27.91 28.29 12.35
N THR A 135 -26.85 27.73 11.74
CA THR A 135 -26.08 26.61 12.32
C THR A 135 -25.31 26.98 13.59
N ASN A 136 -25.00 28.26 13.80
CA ASN A 136 -24.19 28.72 14.92
C ASN A 136 -24.92 28.66 16.28
N ALA A 137 -26.23 28.42 16.28
CA ALA A 137 -27.03 28.32 17.49
C ALA A 137 -27.04 26.92 18.11
N TYR A 138 -26.60 25.89 17.37
CA TYR A 138 -26.58 24.52 17.84
C TYR A 138 -25.41 24.29 18.80
N SER A 139 -25.67 23.57 19.89
CA SER A 139 -24.59 22.93 20.66
C SER A 139 -24.01 21.74 19.89
N GLU A 140 -22.78 21.32 20.22
CA GLU A 140 -22.10 20.22 19.52
C GLU A 140 -22.92 18.92 19.52
N GLU A 141 -23.55 18.57 20.65
CA GLU A 141 -24.38 17.37 20.76
C GLU A 141 -25.67 17.45 19.93
N GLU A 142 -26.29 18.63 19.85
CA GLU A 142 -27.49 18.85 19.04
C GLU A 142 -27.15 18.85 17.56
N LEU A 143 -25.98 19.42 17.20
CA LEU A 143 -25.46 19.42 15.84
C LEU A 143 -25.22 18.00 15.35
N GLU A 144 -24.54 17.16 16.14
CA GLU A 144 -24.28 15.76 15.78
C GLU A 144 -25.59 14.96 15.64
N LYS A 145 -26.55 15.16 16.56
CA LYS A 145 -27.88 14.54 16.48
C LYS A 145 -28.66 14.97 15.25
N ALA A 146 -28.54 16.24 14.84
CA ALA A 146 -29.21 16.76 13.66
C ALA A 146 -28.56 16.19 12.39
N LEU A 147 -27.23 16.18 12.30
CA LEU A 147 -26.49 15.62 11.16
C LEU A 147 -26.77 14.12 10.96
N LYS A 148 -26.87 13.34 12.04
CA LYS A 148 -27.21 11.89 11.98
C LYS A 148 -28.58 11.61 11.37
N LYS A 149 -29.51 12.58 11.37
CA LYS A 149 -30.85 12.41 10.77
C LYS A 149 -30.84 12.55 9.25
N HIS A 150 -29.80 13.15 8.66
CA HIS A 150 -29.70 13.33 7.23
C HIS A 150 -29.00 12.13 6.57
N PRO A 151 -29.41 11.73 5.35
CA PRO A 151 -28.74 10.67 4.61
C PRO A 151 -27.34 11.12 4.14
N GLY A 152 -26.54 10.16 3.66
CA GLY A 152 -25.20 10.45 3.14
C GLY A 152 -25.21 11.52 2.03
N VAL A 153 -24.16 12.33 1.99
CA VAL A 153 -23.98 13.40 1.00
C VAL A 153 -23.28 12.90 -0.25
N MET A 154 -23.65 13.44 -1.41
CA MET A 154 -23.02 13.17 -2.70
C MET A 154 -22.76 14.48 -3.45
N PHE A 155 -21.79 14.47 -4.36
CA PHE A 155 -21.56 15.62 -5.25
C PHE A 155 -22.72 15.78 -6.23
N SER A 156 -23.25 17.00 -6.28
CA SER A 156 -24.32 17.46 -7.18
C SER A 156 -23.90 18.74 -7.90
N VAL A 157 -24.51 19.00 -9.05
CA VAL A 157 -24.33 20.25 -9.79
C VAL A 157 -25.62 21.04 -9.76
N GLU A 158 -25.54 22.30 -9.31
CA GLU A 158 -26.67 23.22 -9.34
C GLU A 158 -26.38 24.37 -10.30
N GLU A 159 -27.36 24.71 -11.15
CA GLU A 159 -27.24 25.83 -12.07
C GLU A 159 -27.61 27.13 -11.36
N ARG A 160 -26.65 28.06 -11.29
CA ARG A 160 -26.89 29.38 -10.71
C ARG A 160 -27.38 30.31 -11.83
N VAL A 161 -28.70 30.40 -11.97
CA VAL A 161 -29.41 31.17 -13.01
C VAL A 161 -28.90 32.63 -13.09
N GLU A 162 -28.53 33.23 -11.96
CA GLU A 162 -28.05 34.62 -11.88
C GLU A 162 -26.70 34.88 -12.57
N LYS A 163 -25.80 33.90 -12.60
CA LYS A 163 -24.43 34.06 -13.13
C LYS A 163 -24.15 33.25 -14.40
N GLY A 164 -25.08 32.38 -14.80
CA GLY A 164 -24.88 31.43 -15.89
C GLY A 164 -23.75 30.44 -15.63
N THR A 165 -23.35 30.25 -14.37
CA THR A 165 -22.31 29.30 -13.96
C THR A 165 -22.93 28.11 -13.24
N GLU A 166 -22.29 26.95 -13.38
CA GLU A 166 -22.64 25.77 -12.62
C GLU A 166 -21.83 25.72 -11.33
N HIS A 167 -22.50 25.40 -10.22
CA HIS A 167 -21.91 25.28 -8.90
C HIS A 167 -21.81 23.81 -8.49
N ILE A 168 -20.61 23.37 -8.12
CA ILE A 168 -20.38 22.00 -7.65
C ILE A 168 -20.46 22.02 -6.13
N LYS A 169 -21.45 21.32 -5.58
CA LYS A 169 -21.70 21.25 -4.12
C LYS A 169 -21.91 19.82 -3.65
N LEU A 170 -21.79 19.62 -2.34
CA LEU A 170 -22.20 18.38 -1.68
C LEU A 170 -23.66 18.53 -1.21
N SER A 171 -24.55 17.67 -1.70
CA SER A 171 -25.97 17.69 -1.35
C SER A 171 -26.45 16.30 -0.93
N TYR A 172 -27.54 16.27 -0.17
CA TYR A 172 -28.28 15.06 0.16
C TYR A 172 -29.23 14.63 -0.96
N LYS A 173 -29.45 15.48 -1.97
CA LYS A 173 -30.25 15.14 -3.14
C LYS A 173 -29.61 13.96 -3.85
N LYS A 174 -30.42 12.93 -4.07
CA LYS A 174 -30.02 11.70 -4.75
C LYS A 174 -30.03 11.96 -6.25
N ASP A 175 -29.10 12.77 -6.72
CA ASP A 175 -28.89 12.96 -8.15
C ASP A 175 -28.29 11.68 -8.74
N GLU A 176 -28.61 11.41 -10.01
CA GLU A 176 -27.90 10.41 -10.78
C GLU A 176 -26.41 10.79 -10.91
N LYS A 177 -25.59 9.80 -11.28
CA LYS A 177 -24.13 9.89 -11.44
C LYS A 177 -23.68 11.30 -11.86
N LEU A 178 -22.86 11.97 -11.03
CA LEU A 178 -22.34 13.32 -11.29
C LEU A 178 -21.84 13.45 -12.74
N GLN A 179 -22.52 14.30 -13.53
CA GLN A 179 -22.11 14.66 -14.89
C GLN A 179 -21.78 16.16 -14.95
N LEU A 180 -20.52 16.46 -15.21
CA LEU A 180 -20.03 17.80 -15.47
C LEU A 180 -20.08 18.07 -16.97
N SER A 181 -20.75 19.14 -17.36
CA SER A 181 -20.67 19.71 -18.70
C SER A 181 -19.25 20.20 -19.02
N TRP A 182 -18.71 19.78 -20.17
CA TRP A 182 -17.37 20.22 -20.59
C TRP A 182 -17.34 21.65 -21.13
N MET A 183 -18.49 22.17 -21.57
CA MET A 183 -18.60 23.50 -22.21
C MET A 183 -18.99 24.62 -21.23
N LYS A 184 -19.46 24.30 -20.03
CA LYS A 184 -19.87 25.30 -19.04
C LYS A 184 -18.72 25.67 -18.09
N LYS A 185 -18.72 26.94 -17.65
CA LYS A 185 -17.80 27.45 -16.63
C LYS A 185 -18.33 27.09 -15.24
N TYR A 186 -17.47 26.49 -14.43
CA TYR A 186 -17.72 26.23 -13.01
C TYR A 186 -17.02 27.29 -12.19
N GLY A 187 -17.75 28.02 -11.37
CA GLY A 187 -17.19 29.13 -10.60
C GLY A 187 -18.21 29.81 -9.69
N ALA A 188 -17.67 30.41 -8.63
CA ALA A 188 -18.36 31.35 -7.75
C ALA A 188 -18.53 32.71 -8.43
#